data_AF-A0A7Z9YX40-F1
#
_entry.id   AF-A0A7Z9YX40-F1
#
_cell.length_a   1.000
_cell.length_b   1.000
_cell.length_c   1.000
_cell.angle_alpha   90.00
_cell.angle_beta   90.00
_cell.angle_gamma   90.00
#
_symmetry.space_group_name_H-M   'P 1'
#
loop_
_entity.id
_entity.type
_entity.pdbx_description
1 polymer ?
#
loop_
_entity_poly.entity_id
_entity_poly.type
_entity_poly.pdbx_seq_one_letter_code
_entity_poly.pdbx_strand_id
1 'polypeptide(L)'
;MPDYNSSVTILTLLLAILIFWRSIILRKKTAEQSLLIASQTDSLNRIKEKLNRDEEVKMREVDFQASLKQAEITTELQKSRSTLEHGRSIRRPPERYQYAQSMYQSGIHTSEISSALGMSKTEITQLLKLAEITCKAKDKA
;
A
#
# COMPACT_ATOMS: atom_id res chain seq x y z
N MET A 1 -55.08 56.73 60.57
CA MET A 1 -53.87 55.92 60.80
C MET A 1 -53.90 54.81 59.76
N PRO A 2 -53.09 54.88 58.70
CA PRO A 2 -53.09 53.82 57.68
C PRO A 2 -52.60 52.52 58.32
N ASP A 3 -53.35 51.44 58.13
CA ASP A 3 -53.09 50.13 58.74
C ASP A 3 -51.77 49.55 58.21
N TYR A 4 -50.73 49.59 59.06
CA TYR A 4 -49.38 49.10 58.77
C TYR A 4 -49.34 47.64 58.28
N ASN A 5 -50.31 46.83 58.69
CA ASN A 5 -50.43 45.44 58.25
C ASN A 5 -50.79 45.32 56.76
N SER A 6 -51.55 46.29 56.22
CA SER A 6 -51.93 46.32 54.81
C SER A 6 -50.75 46.72 53.92
N SER A 7 -49.87 47.63 54.37
CA SER A 7 -48.69 48.01 53.58
C SER A 7 -47.65 46.89 53.53
N VAL A 8 -47.44 46.14 54.62
CA VAL A 8 -46.50 45.01 54.66
C VAL A 8 -46.96 43.87 53.74
N THR A 9 -48.25 43.52 53.74
CA THR A 9 -48.78 42.46 52.87
C THR A 9 -48.63 42.81 51.39
N ILE A 10 -48.92 44.05 50.99
CA ILE A 10 -48.72 44.53 49.61
C ILE A 10 -47.24 44.42 49.20
N LEU A 11 -46.32 44.81 50.08
CA LEU A 11 -44.87 44.77 49.81
C LEU A 11 -44.36 43.33 49.63
N THR A 12 -44.82 42.41 50.48
CA THR A 12 -44.48 40.97 50.35
C THR A 12 -45.03 40.34 49.07
N LEU A 13 -46.25 40.73 48.66
CA LEU A 13 -46.88 40.23 47.44
C LEU A 13 -46.13 40.74 46.19
N LEU A 14 -45.72 42.01 46.20
CA LEU A 14 -44.91 42.60 45.13
C LEU A 14 -43.54 41.91 45.04
N LEU A 15 -42.89 41.62 46.17
CA LEU A 15 -41.64 40.87 46.22
C LEU A 15 -41.80 39.45 45.68
N ALA A 16 -42.89 38.76 46.03
CA ALA A 16 -43.19 37.42 45.54
C ALA A 16 -43.39 37.40 44.01
N ILE A 17 -44.06 38.40 43.45
CA ILE A 17 -44.24 38.55 42.00
C ILE A 17 -42.89 38.75 41.30
N LEU A 18 -42.00 39.59 41.85
CA LEU A 18 -40.67 39.83 41.28
C LEU A 18 -39.81 38.55 41.29
N ILE A 19 -39.84 37.79 42.39
CA ILE A 19 -39.12 36.51 42.49
C ILE A 19 -39.69 35.49 41.50
N PHE A 20 -41.01 35.43 41.35
CA PHE A 20 -41.68 34.53 40.41
C PHE A 20 -41.30 34.85 38.96
N TRP A 21 -41.33 36.13 38.56
CA TRP A 21 -40.89 36.58 37.24
C TRP A 21 -39.42 36.25 36.98
N ARG A 22 -38.56 36.51 37.97
CA ARG A 22 -37.13 36.17 37.87
C ARG A 22 -36.95 34.66 37.67
N SER A 23 -37.66 33.83 38.43
CA SER A 23 -37.61 32.37 38.32
C SER A 23 -38.02 31.86 36.93
N ILE A 24 -39.08 32.44 36.34
CA ILE A 24 -39.51 32.10 34.98
C ILE A 24 -38.43 32.46 33.95
N ILE A 25 -37.82 33.63 34.06
CA ILE A 25 -36.77 34.06 33.13
C ILE A 25 -35.53 33.14 33.24
N LEU A 26 -35.13 32.76 34.46
CA LEU A 26 -34.00 31.84 34.64
C LEU A 26 -34.28 30.49 34.00
N ARG A 27 -35.48 29.92 34.20
CA ARG A 27 -35.87 28.62 33.60
C ARG A 27 -35.82 28.64 32.09
N LYS A 28 -36.29 29.73 31.45
CA LYS A 28 -36.22 29.88 29.99
C LYS A 28 -34.77 29.90 29.50
N LYS A 29 -33.90 30.67 30.16
CA LYS A 29 -32.48 30.72 29.81
C LYS A 29 -31.77 29.37 29.99
N THR A 30 -32.13 28.61 31.02
CA THR A 30 -31.56 27.26 31.23
C THR A 30 -31.98 26.30 30.13
N ALA A 31 -33.25 26.36 29.69
CA ALA A 31 -33.76 25.54 28.60
C ALA A 31 -33.07 25.87 27.27
N GLU A 32 -32.93 27.16 26.93
CA GLU A 32 -32.23 27.61 25.73
C GLU A 32 -30.75 27.17 25.71
N GLN A 33 -30.05 27.30 26.84
CA GLN A 33 -28.67 26.85 26.97
C GLN A 33 -28.55 25.33 26.84
N SER A 34 -29.49 24.56 27.42
CA SER A 34 -29.49 23.10 27.30
C SER A 34 -29.68 22.64 25.86
N LEU A 35 -30.52 23.35 25.08
CA LEU A 35 -30.75 23.07 23.67
C LEU A 35 -29.50 23.40 22.85
N LEU A 36 -28.83 24.51 23.16
CA LEU A 36 -27.59 24.89 22.49
C LEU A 36 -26.48 23.87 22.75
N ILE A 37 -26.31 23.43 24.00
CA ILE A 37 -25.36 22.37 24.37
C ILE A 37 -25.70 21.06 23.65
N ALA A 38 -26.98 20.68 23.57
CA ALA A 38 -27.40 19.48 22.85
C ALA A 38 -27.03 19.58 21.35
N SER A 39 -27.33 20.70 20.70
CA SER A 39 -27.00 20.90 19.28
C SER A 39 -25.48 20.90 19.01
N GLN A 40 -24.69 21.48 19.92
CA GLN A 40 -23.23 21.46 19.82
C GLN A 40 -22.69 20.04 20.03
N THR A 41 -23.22 19.31 20.99
CA THR A 41 -22.86 17.91 21.24
C THR A 41 -23.17 17.04 20.03
N ASP A 42 -24.32 17.24 19.40
CA ASP A 42 -24.69 16.53 18.17
C ASP A 42 -23.74 16.85 17.02
N SER A 43 -23.36 18.12 16.86
CA SER A 43 -22.37 18.51 15.84
C SER A 43 -21.01 17.87 16.07
N LEU A 44 -20.55 17.80 17.33
CA LEU A 44 -19.29 17.15 17.70
C LEU A 44 -19.36 15.64 17.44
N ASN A 45 -20.46 15.00 17.79
CA ASN A 45 -20.67 13.57 17.53
C ASN A 45 -20.63 13.27 16.03
N ARG A 46 -21.28 14.10 15.19
CA ARG A 46 -21.22 13.96 13.74
C ARG A 46 -19.81 14.14 13.17
N ILE A 47 -19.04 15.10 13.69
CA ILE A 47 -17.65 15.31 13.27
C ILE A 47 -16.79 14.10 13.67
N LYS A 48 -16.98 13.58 14.88
CA LYS A 48 -16.27 12.39 15.37
C LYS A 48 -16.59 11.16 14.52
N GLU A 49 -17.85 10.95 14.15
CA GLU A 49 -18.24 9.86 13.25
C GLU A 49 -17.60 9.99 11.86
N LYS A 50 -17.53 11.21 11.31
CA LYS A 50 -16.85 11.45 10.02
C LYS A 50 -15.36 11.13 10.10
N LEU A 51 -14.68 11.58 11.16
CA LEU A 51 -13.27 11.27 11.38
C LEU A 51 -13.02 9.76 11.47
N ASN A 52 -13.84 9.03 12.23
CA ASN A 52 -13.72 7.58 12.33
C ASN A 52 -13.92 6.91 10.97
N ARG A 53 -14.89 7.35 10.16
CA ARG A 53 -15.09 6.80 8.81
C ARG A 53 -13.91 7.09 7.90
N ASP A 54 -13.36 8.30 7.93
CA ASP A 54 -12.20 8.66 7.11
C ASP A 54 -10.95 7.87 7.52
N GLU A 55 -10.79 7.60 8.82
CA GLU A 55 -9.72 6.76 9.34
C GLU A 55 -9.88 5.29 8.91
N GLU A 56 -11.10 4.73 8.98
CA GLU A 56 -11.39 3.39 8.46
C GLU A 56 -11.11 3.28 6.95
N VAL A 57 -11.47 4.29 6.16
CA VAL A 57 -11.18 4.31 4.72
C VAL A 57 -9.68 4.35 4.46
N LYS A 58 -8.93 5.20 5.19
CA LYS A 58 -7.47 5.25 5.08
C LYS A 58 -6.82 3.93 5.44
N MET A 59 -7.26 3.27 6.51
CA MET A 59 -6.74 1.97 6.90
C MET A 59 -6.96 0.93 5.80
N ARG A 60 -8.16 0.88 5.21
CA ARG A 60 -8.45 -0.02 4.08
C ARG A 60 -7.61 0.29 2.85
N GLU A 61 -7.36 1.56 2.56
CA GLU A 61 -6.51 1.96 1.44
C GLU A 61 -5.05 1.52 1.65
N VAL A 62 -4.52 1.68 2.87
CA VAL A 62 -3.18 1.19 3.24
C VAL A 62 -3.09 -0.33 3.09
N ASP A 63 -4.08 -1.07 3.59
CA ASP A 63 -4.13 -2.53 3.48
C ASP A 63 -4.23 -2.98 2.01
N PHE A 64 -5.01 -2.26 1.21
CA PHE A 64 -5.13 -2.51 -0.23
C PHE A 64 -3.81 -2.25 -0.97
N GLN A 65 -3.14 -1.14 -0.69
CA GLN A 65 -1.83 -0.83 -1.27
C GLN A 65 -0.76 -1.87 -0.86
N ALA A 66 -0.78 -2.31 0.40
CA ALA A 66 0.09 -3.38 0.87
C ALA A 66 -0.17 -4.69 0.11
N SER A 67 -1.44 -5.04 -0.09
CA SER A 67 -1.86 -6.21 -0.86
C SER A 67 -1.43 -6.13 -2.33
N LEU A 68 -1.56 -4.96 -2.96
CA LEU A 68 -1.10 -4.72 -4.33
C LEU A 68 0.43 -4.87 -4.43
N LYS A 69 1.19 -4.30 -3.49
CA LYS A 69 2.65 -4.42 -3.47
C LYS A 69 3.09 -5.88 -3.32
N GLN A 70 2.38 -6.65 -2.50
CA GLN A 70 2.64 -8.08 -2.37
C GLN A 70 2.31 -8.82 -3.66
N ALA A 71 1.19 -8.51 -4.30
CA ALA A 71 0.81 -9.09 -5.59
C ALA A 71 1.82 -8.74 -6.71
N GLU A 72 2.32 -7.50 -6.74
CA GLU A 72 3.37 -7.06 -7.66
C GLU A 72 4.64 -7.89 -7.49
N ILE A 73 5.13 -8.07 -6.25
CA ILE A 73 6.30 -8.92 -5.97
C ILE A 73 6.07 -10.35 -6.46
N THR A 74 4.89 -10.94 -6.20
CA THR A 74 4.59 -12.29 -6.69
C THR A 74 4.53 -12.36 -8.22
N THR A 75 4.06 -11.31 -8.88
CA THR A 75 3.97 -11.23 -10.33
C THR A 75 5.36 -11.04 -10.96
N GLU A 76 6.25 -10.27 -10.33
CA GLU A 76 7.64 -10.15 -10.74
C GLU A 76 8.39 -11.48 -10.62
N LEU A 77 8.16 -12.23 -9.54
CA LEU A 77 8.76 -13.57 -9.38
C LEU A 77 8.17 -14.59 -10.37
N GLN A 78 6.91 -14.41 -10.77
CA GLN A 78 6.24 -15.22 -11.78
C GLN A 78 6.49 -14.77 -13.22
N LYS A 79 7.23 -13.67 -13.46
CA LYS A 79 7.65 -13.31 -14.82
C LYS A 79 8.44 -14.48 -15.40
N SER A 80 7.83 -15.14 -16.40
CA SER A 80 8.44 -16.22 -17.15
C SER A 80 9.83 -15.81 -17.63
N ARG A 81 10.80 -16.71 -17.48
CA ARG A 81 12.19 -16.54 -17.96
C ARG A 81 12.25 -16.09 -19.43
N SER A 82 11.25 -16.39 -20.25
CA SER A 82 11.15 -15.94 -21.65
C SER A 82 11.11 -14.42 -21.82
N THR A 83 10.55 -13.69 -20.85
CA THR A 83 10.53 -12.20 -20.86
C THR A 83 11.88 -11.60 -20.48
N LEU A 84 12.67 -12.30 -19.65
CA LEU A 84 14.05 -11.92 -19.31
C LEU A 84 15.06 -12.29 -20.42
N GLU A 85 14.73 -13.23 -21.30
CA GLU A 85 15.58 -13.64 -22.42
C GLU A 85 15.69 -12.57 -23.52
N HIS A 86 14.67 -11.71 -23.70
CA HIS A 86 14.71 -10.62 -24.67
C HIS A 86 15.68 -9.48 -24.29
N GLY A 87 16.13 -9.43 -23.01
CA GLY A 87 17.10 -8.47 -22.51
C GLY A 87 18.52 -9.05 -22.34
N ARG A 88 18.74 -10.34 -22.60
CA ARG A 88 20.09 -10.92 -22.60
C ARG A 88 20.79 -10.47 -23.87
N SER A 89 21.46 -9.31 -23.77
CA SER A 89 22.61 -8.96 -24.61
C SER A 89 23.38 -10.23 -24.92
N ILE A 90 23.60 -10.49 -26.21
CA ILE A 90 24.27 -11.65 -26.79
C ILE A 90 25.54 -11.92 -25.98
N ARG A 91 25.43 -12.77 -24.96
CA ARG A 91 26.57 -13.14 -24.12
C ARG A 91 27.44 -14.01 -25.03
N ARG A 92 28.49 -13.41 -25.57
CA ARG A 92 29.47 -14.13 -26.37
C ARG A 92 29.94 -15.34 -25.57
N PRO A 93 29.98 -16.54 -26.18
CA PRO A 93 30.49 -17.71 -25.50
C PRO A 93 31.92 -17.41 -25.04
N PRO A 94 32.34 -17.93 -23.88
CA PRO A 94 33.72 -17.84 -23.41
C PRO A 94 34.70 -18.16 -24.55
N GLU A 95 35.78 -17.39 -24.65
CA GLU A 95 36.74 -17.50 -25.76
C GLU A 95 37.26 -18.93 -25.94
N ARG A 96 37.47 -19.65 -24.84
CA ARG A 96 37.89 -21.06 -24.83
C ARG A 96 36.96 -21.98 -25.62
N TYR A 97 35.66 -21.70 -25.64
CA TYR A 97 34.69 -22.50 -26.37
C TYR A 97 34.71 -22.20 -27.86
N GLN A 98 35.00 -20.93 -28.23
CA GLN A 98 35.21 -20.55 -29.62
C GLN A 98 36.48 -21.23 -30.17
N TYR A 99 37.55 -21.28 -29.38
CA TYR A 99 38.77 -22.01 -29.75
C TYR A 99 38.55 -23.52 -29.86
N ALA A 100 37.78 -24.12 -28.95
CA ALA A 100 37.42 -25.53 -29.06
C ALA A 100 36.67 -25.83 -30.36
N GLN A 101 35.73 -24.96 -30.74
CA GLN A 101 34.98 -25.08 -31.98
C GLN A 101 35.87 -24.90 -33.22
N SER A 102 36.76 -23.91 -33.24
CA SER A 102 37.68 -23.69 -34.37
C SER A 102 38.66 -24.85 -34.54
N MET A 103 39.23 -25.36 -33.44
CA MET A 103 40.12 -26.54 -33.46
C MET A 103 39.41 -27.78 -34.01
N TYR A 104 38.16 -28.00 -33.60
CA TYR A 104 37.36 -29.10 -34.13
C TYR A 104 37.04 -28.94 -35.62
N GLN A 105 36.71 -27.73 -36.07
CA GLN A 105 36.50 -27.44 -37.50
C GLN A 105 37.78 -27.61 -38.33
N SER A 106 38.95 -27.40 -37.74
CA SER A 106 40.25 -27.71 -38.34
C SER A 106 40.62 -29.20 -38.32
N GLY A 107 39.73 -30.08 -37.84
CA GLY A 107 39.91 -31.54 -37.86
C GLY A 107 40.67 -32.10 -36.65
N ILE A 108 40.91 -31.31 -35.60
CA ILE A 108 41.62 -31.76 -34.39
C ILE A 108 40.70 -32.66 -33.56
N HIS A 109 41.24 -33.78 -33.08
CA HIS A 109 40.45 -34.75 -32.32
C HIS A 109 40.11 -34.23 -30.91
N THR A 110 38.93 -34.59 -30.40
CA THR A 110 38.39 -34.09 -29.11
C THR A 110 39.31 -34.35 -27.91
N SER A 111 40.10 -35.42 -27.95
CA SER A 111 41.10 -35.74 -26.92
C SER A 111 42.27 -34.76 -26.89
N GLU A 112 42.69 -34.26 -28.04
CA GLU A 112 43.80 -33.31 -28.16
C GLU A 112 43.34 -31.90 -27.78
N ILE A 113 42.11 -31.52 -28.16
CA ILE A 113 41.47 -30.28 -27.75
C ILE A 113 41.31 -30.22 -26.21
N SER A 114 40.86 -31.32 -25.61
CA SER A 114 40.76 -31.47 -24.15
C SER A 114 42.09 -31.23 -23.45
N SER A 115 43.18 -31.78 -23.98
CA SER A 115 44.53 -31.58 -23.44
C SER A 115 45.04 -30.15 -23.66
N ALA A 116 44.79 -29.56 -24.82
CA ALA A 116 45.27 -28.22 -25.18
C ALA A 116 44.57 -27.10 -24.39
N LEU A 117 43.27 -27.26 -24.11
CA LEU A 117 42.47 -26.26 -23.40
C LEU A 117 42.35 -26.53 -21.89
N GLY A 118 42.90 -27.65 -21.40
CA GLY A 118 42.80 -28.05 -20.00
C GLY A 118 41.36 -28.34 -19.56
N MET A 119 40.53 -28.84 -20.48
CA MET A 119 39.10 -29.10 -20.28
C MET A 119 38.83 -30.60 -20.27
N SER A 120 37.74 -31.02 -19.62
CA SER A 120 37.35 -32.44 -19.66
C SER A 120 36.91 -32.85 -21.07
N LYS A 121 37.19 -34.09 -21.47
CA LYS A 121 36.67 -34.67 -22.73
C LYS A 121 35.14 -34.59 -22.81
N THR A 122 34.45 -34.75 -21.67
CA THR A 122 32.99 -34.67 -21.60
C THR A 122 32.48 -33.26 -21.89
N GLU A 123 33.17 -32.24 -21.38
CA GLU A 123 32.85 -30.83 -21.57
C GLU A 123 33.02 -30.41 -23.03
N ILE A 124 34.15 -30.77 -23.67
CA ILE A 124 34.37 -30.54 -25.10
C ILE A 124 33.27 -31.22 -25.94
N THR A 125 32.91 -32.46 -25.62
CA THR A 125 31.86 -33.18 -26.34
C THR A 125 30.50 -32.50 -26.21
N GLN A 126 30.16 -32.01 -25.03
CA GLN A 126 28.91 -31.26 -24.80
C GLN A 126 28.89 -29.93 -25.57
N LEU A 127 30.03 -29.21 -25.58
CA LEU A 127 30.17 -27.95 -26.30
C LEU A 127 30.01 -28.14 -27.82
N LEU A 128 30.62 -29.17 -28.38
CA LEU A 128 30.51 -29.47 -29.81
C LEU A 128 29.09 -29.87 -30.20
N LYS A 129 28.41 -30.69 -29.39
CA LYS A 129 26.98 -31.03 -29.61
C LYS A 129 26.08 -29.79 -29.54
N LEU A 130 26.33 -28.90 -28.59
CA LEU A 130 25.57 -27.65 -28.46
C LEU A 130 25.82 -26.71 -29.64
N ALA A 131 27.06 -26.60 -30.10
CA ALA A 131 27.43 -25.84 -31.29
C ALA A 131 26.75 -26.40 -32.56
N GLU A 132 26.61 -27.72 -32.67
CA GLU A 132 25.91 -28.35 -33.80
C GLU A 132 24.40 -28.03 -33.79
N ILE A 133 23.76 -28.10 -32.62
CA ILE A 133 22.32 -27.81 -32.47
C ILE A 133 22.03 -26.33 -32.76
N THR A 134 22.85 -25.43 -32.24
CA THR A 134 22.68 -23.99 -32.45
C THR A 134 22.96 -23.58 -33.91
N CYS A 135 23.93 -24.21 -34.58
CA CYS A 135 24.16 -24.01 -36.01
C CYS A 135 22.94 -24.48 -36.85
N LYS A 136 22.44 -25.69 -36.59
CA LYS A 136 21.22 -26.22 -37.25
C LYS A 136 19.96 -25.40 -36.99
N ALA A 137 19.85 -24.76 -35.82
CA ALA A 137 18.74 -23.88 -35.49
C ALA A 137 18.80 -22.54 -36.26
N LYS A 138 20.00 -22.05 -36.57
CA LYS A 138 20.22 -20.81 -37.32
C LYS A 138 19.91 -20.94 -38.82
N ASP A 139 20.08 -22.14 -39.39
CA ASP A 139 19.77 -22.41 -40.81
C ASP A 139 18.27 -22.63 -41.09
N LYS A 140 17.43 -22.75 -40.06
CA LYS A 140 15.98 -22.97 -40.16
C LYS A 140 15.12 -21.74 -39.81
N ALA A 141 15.76 -20.64 -39.40
CA ALA A 141 15.14 -19.36 -39.10
C ALA A 141 15.37 -18.38 -40.25
#